data_AF-A0A1G9WAF4-F1
#
_entry.id   AF-A0A1G9WAF4-F1
#
_cell.length_a   1.000
_cell.length_b   1.000
_cell.length_c   1.000
_cell.angle_alpha   90.00
_cell.angle_beta   90.00
_cell.angle_gamma   90.00
#
_symmetry.space_group_name_H-M   'P 1'
#
loop_
_entity.id
_entity.type
_entity.pdbx_description
1 polymer ?
#
loop_
_entity_poly.entity_id
_entity_poly.type
_entity_poly.pdbx_seq_one_letter_code
_entity_poly.pdbx_strand_id
1 'polypeptide(L)' 'MPEELHENDRNAELSAIKGYNESSAMATEVGDNGTKTMLEAILKDEEEHIDWLEAQQDQIEQMGIQLYLAEQIG' A
#
# COMPACT_ATOMS: atom_id res chain seq x y z
N MET A 1 -6.64 10.86 -13.67
CA MET A 1 -7.96 10.17 -13.54
C MET A 1 -7.91 9.26 -12.30
N PRO A 2 -9.03 8.77 -11.71
CA PRO A 2 -8.97 7.90 -10.53
C PRO A 2 -8.06 6.67 -10.70
N GLU A 3 -8.06 6.04 -11.87
CA GLU A 3 -7.17 4.90 -12.20
C GLU A 3 -5.69 5.27 -12.08
N GLU A 4 -5.32 6.45 -12.59
CA GLU A 4 -3.95 6.98 -12.53
C GLU A 4 -3.55 7.35 -11.09
N LEU A 5 -4.50 7.86 -10.29
CA LEU A 5 -4.25 8.14 -8.88
C LEU A 5 -3.99 6.84 -8.10
N HIS A 6 -4.86 5.85 -8.24
CA HIS A 6 -4.70 4.55 -7.58
C HIS A 6 -3.40 3.86 -7.97
N GLU A 7 -3.01 3.93 -9.24
CA GLU A 7 -1.73 3.37 -9.70
C GLU A 7 -0.52 4.14 -9.13
N ASN A 8 -0.59 5.46 -9.06
CA ASN A 8 0.46 6.27 -8.44
C ASN A 8 0.60 5.97 -6.95
N ASP A 9 -0.52 5.85 -6.23
CA ASP A 9 -0.55 5.51 -4.81
C ASP A 9 0.02 4.11 -4.59
N ARG A 10 -0.39 3.12 -5.41
CA ARG A 10 0.15 1.75 -5.36
C ARG A 10 1.67 1.71 -5.57
N ASN A 11 2.19 2.50 -6.49
CA ASN A 11 3.63 2.61 -6.72
C ASN A 11 4.37 3.28 -5.54
N ALA A 12 3.74 4.24 -4.87
CA ALA A 12 4.26 4.82 -3.64
C ALA A 12 4.31 3.79 -2.51
N GLU A 13 3.25 3.00 -2.33
CA GLU A 13 3.20 1.94 -1.32
C GLU A 13 4.25 0.85 -1.57
N LEU A 14 4.41 0.39 -2.82
CA LEU A 14 5.47 -0.56 -3.18
C LEU A 14 6.87 -0.02 -2.86
N SER A 15 7.08 1.28 -3.05
CA SER A 15 8.34 1.94 -2.70
C SER A 15 8.54 2.03 -1.18
N ALA A 16 7.47 2.30 -0.42
CA ALA A 16 7.48 2.34 1.03
C ALA A 16 7.78 0.97 1.63
N ILE A 17 7.07 -0.08 1.19
CA ILE A 17 7.29 -1.48 1.57
C ILE A 17 8.75 -1.89 1.37
N LYS A 18 9.32 -1.55 0.22
CA LYS A 18 10.74 -1.82 -0.04
C LYS A 18 11.63 -1.12 0.99
N GLY A 19 11.40 0.17 1.25
CA GLY A 19 12.17 0.94 2.22
C GLY A 19 12.05 0.41 3.65
N TYR A 20 10.85 -0.01 4.08
CA TYR A 20 10.64 -0.59 5.41
C TYR A 20 11.30 -1.95 5.56
N ASN A 21 11.26 -2.80 4.52
CA ASN A 21 11.98 -4.07 4.53
C ASN A 21 13.50 -3.87 4.66
N GLU A 22 14.08 -2.96 3.88
CA GLU A 22 15.51 -2.62 3.96
C GLU A 22 15.88 -2.07 5.34
N SER A 23 15.04 -1.18 5.90
CA SER A 23 15.26 -0.57 7.21
C SER A 23 15.11 -1.58 8.35
N SER A 24 14.15 -2.51 8.26
CA SER A 24 13.92 -3.57 9.23
C SER A 24 15.09 -4.57 9.25
N ALA A 25 15.64 -4.89 8.07
CA ALA A 25 16.85 -5.69 7.95
C ALA A 25 18.05 -5.01 8.63
N MET A 26 18.24 -3.70 8.40
CA MET A 26 19.30 -2.92 9.05
C MET A 26 19.13 -2.87 10.58
N ALA A 27 17.92 -2.62 11.07
CA ALA A 27 17.61 -2.62 12.50
C ALA A 27 17.94 -3.99 13.14
N THR A 28 17.66 -5.07 12.42
CA THR A 28 18.04 -6.43 12.84
C THR A 28 19.55 -6.61 12.91
N GLU A 29 20.30 -6.13 11.91
CA GLU A 29 21.77 -6.24 11.85
C GLU A 29 22.47 -5.57 13.03
N VAL A 30 22.00 -4.38 13.44
CA VAL A 30 22.57 -3.63 14.57
C VAL A 30 21.95 -3.99 15.93
N GLY A 31 21.01 -4.92 15.97
CA GLY A 31 20.34 -5.39 17.19
C GLY A 31 19.30 -4.43 17.77
N ASP A 32 18.80 -3.47 16.99
CA ASP A 32 17.73 -2.55 17.39
C ASP A 32 16.35 -3.17 17.16
N ASN A 33 15.96 -4.06 18.08
CA ASN A 33 14.68 -4.75 18.00
C ASN A 33 13.46 -3.82 18.19
N GLY A 34 13.63 -2.69 18.89
CA GLY A 34 12.54 -1.73 19.10
C GLY A 34 12.14 -1.05 17.80
N THR A 35 13.13 -0.53 17.07
CA THR A 35 12.92 0.05 15.74
C THR A 35 12.41 -1.00 14.76
N LYS A 36 12.95 -2.23 14.79
CA LYS A 36 12.46 -3.33 13.95
C LYS A 36 10.95 -3.55 14.13
N THR A 37 10.48 -3.75 15.35
CA THR A 37 9.05 -4.02 15.62
C THR A 37 8.16 -2.85 15.17
N MET A 38 8.61 -1.61 15.36
CA MET A 38 7.89 -0.44 14.84
C MET A 38 7.81 -0.47 13.31
N LEU A 39 8.91 -0.76 12.61
CA LEU A 39 8.95 -0.82 11.16
C LEU A 39 8.11 -1.98 10.61
N GLU A 40 8.09 -3.14 11.27
CA GLU A 40 7.24 -4.28 10.88
C GLU A 40 5.75 -3.96 11.04
N ALA A 41 5.36 -3.17 12.05
CA ALA A 41 3.98 -2.72 12.20
C ALA A 41 3.57 -1.78 11.05
N ILE A 42 4.43 -0.82 10.69
CA ILE A 42 4.16 0.09 9.57
C ILE A 42 4.14 -0.69 8.24
N LEU A 43 5.08 -1.62 8.03
CA LEU A 43 5.11 -2.48 6.85
C LEU A 43 3.79 -3.22 6.66
N LYS A 44 3.21 -3.74 7.74
CA LYS A 44 1.92 -4.43 7.71
C LYS A 44 0.79 -3.49 7.26
N ASP A 45 0.80 -2.24 7.73
CA ASP A 45 -0.20 -1.25 7.32
C ASP A 45 -0.08 -0.93 5.81
N GLU A 46 1.14 -0.81 5.27
CA GLU A 46 1.32 -0.57 3.82
C GLU A 46 0.90 -1.77 2.95
N GLU A 47 1.08 -3.01 3.45
CA GLU A 47 0.56 -4.20 2.77
C GLU A 47 -0.98 -4.19 2.72
N GLU A 48 -1.64 -3.77 3.80
CA GLU A 48 -3.10 -3.58 3.83
C GLU A 48 -3.55 -2.44 2.90
N HIS A 49 -2.74 -1.37 2.74
CA HIS A 49 -2.99 -0.31 1.78
C HIS A 49 -2.92 -0.82 0.33
N ILE A 50 -1.92 -1.65 -0.01
CA ILE A 50 -1.85 -2.29 -1.35
C ILE A 50 -3.07 -3.16 -1.59
N ASP A 51 -3.43 -4.04 -0.65
CA ASP A 51 -4.59 -4.93 -0.79
C ASP A 51 -5.86 -4.13 -1.09
N TRP A 52 -6.04 -2.98 -0.42
CA TRP A 52 -7.16 -2.09 -0.68
C TRP A 52 -7.09 -1.49 -2.09
N LEU A 53 -5.93 -0.94 -2.49
CA LEU A 53 -5.76 -0.33 -3.82
C LEU A 53 -6.00 -1.34 -4.96
N GLU A 54 -5.50 -2.56 -4.82
CA GLU A 54 -5.73 -3.64 -5.78
C GLU A 54 -7.22 -3.99 -5.85
N ALA A 55 -7.93 -4.06 -4.72
CA ALA A 55 -9.38 -4.25 -4.72
C ALA A 55 -10.15 -3.10 -5.39
N GLN A 56 -9.66 -1.86 -5.33
CA GLN A 56 -10.27 -0.73 -6.04
C GLN A 56 -10.02 -0.81 -7.55
N GLN A 57 -8.80 -1.19 -7.97
CA GLN A 57 -8.46 -1.40 -9.37
C GLN A 57 -9.30 -2.54 -9.97
N ASP A 58 -9.44 -3.66 -9.26
CA ASP A 58 -10.27 -4.80 -9.66
C ASP A 58 -11.75 -4.40 -9.83
N GLN A 59 -12.27 -3.57 -8.91
CA GLN A 59 -13.64 -3.05 -9.04
C GLN A 59 -13.80 -2.23 -10.33
N ILE A 60 -12.86 -1.32 -10.62
CA ILE A 60 -12.89 -0.52 -11.84
C ILE A 60 -12.84 -1.42 -13.08
N GLU A 61 -11.99 -2.45 -13.10
CA GLU A 61 -11.89 -3.39 -14.22
C GLU A 61 -13.21 -4.15 -14.46
N GLN A 62 -13.86 -4.60 -13.38
CA GLN A 62 -15.07 -5.42 -13.48
C GLN A 62 -16.32 -4.62 -13.84
N MET A 63 -16.50 -3.44 -13.27
CA MET A 63 -17.76 -2.68 -13.38
C MET A 63 -17.65 -1.44 -14.28
N GLY A 64 -16.44 -1.05 -14.65
CA GLY A 64 -16.16 0.17 -15.40
C GLY A 64 -16.12 1.41 -14.51
N ILE A 65 -15.29 2.39 -14.91
CA ILE A 65 -14.99 3.59 -14.12
C ILE A 65 -16.24 4.42 -13.78
N GLN A 66 -17.26 4.45 -14.63
CA GLN A 66 -18.48 5.23 -14.39
C GLN A 66 -19.31 4.66 -13.24
N LEU A 67 -19.46 3.34 -13.18
CA LEU A 67 -20.23 2.68 -12.12
C LEU A 67 -19.45 2.68 -10.80
N TYR A 68 -18.13 2.43 -10.87
CA TYR A 68 -17.25 2.58 -9.71
C TYR A 68 -17.40 3.96 -9.06
N LEU A 69 -17.32 5.04 -9.86
CA LEU A 69 -17.44 6.41 -9.36
C LEU A 69 -18.82 6.72 -8.80
N ALA A 70 -19.89 6.13 -9.35
CA ALA A 70 -21.23 6.30 -8.81
C ALA A 70 -21.35 5.70 -7.39
N GLU A 71 -20.71 4.56 -7.14
CA GLU A 71 -20.67 3.91 -5.82
C GLU A 71 -19.81 4.66 -4.80
N GLN A 72 -18.85 5.49 -5.25
CA GLN A 72 -18.02 6.32 -4.34
C GLN A 72 -18.74 7.58 -3.83
N ILE A 73 -19.92 7.91 -4.38
CA ILE A 73 -20.72 9.06 -3.93
C ILE A 73 -21.63 8.60 -2.80
N GLY A 74 -21.21 8.86 -1.56
CA GLY A 74 -21.97 8.66 -0.32
C GLY A 74 -22.28 9.97 0.40
#